data_AF-A0A673SKA4-F1
#
_entry.id   AF-A0A673SKA4-F1
#
_cell.length_a   1.000
_cell.length_b   1.000
_cell.length_c   1.000
_cell.angle_alpha   90.00
_cell.angle_beta   90.00
_cell.angle_gamma   90.00
#
_symmetry.space_group_name_H-M   'P 1'
#
loop_
_entity.id
_entity.type
_entity.pdbx_description
1 polymer ?
#
loop_
_entity_poly.entity_id
_entity_poly.type
_entity_poly.pdbx_seq_one_letter_code
_entity_poly.pdbx_strand_id
1 'polypeptide(L)'
;MFLLLALLSALGGLHARLDSEGILLHVTVPQKIQSNETEDSEKQVIYVITVDKKPYTLHLRKHSFLSQNFLVYTYNETGFLQSESSYIKMHCHYQGYIANFPNSLATLNICSGLRGFLQFENISYGIEPLESSVRFEHIIYQVKNENQDIPLLAENYSNIWQKEQDNLSSQVVIILMLR
;
A
#
# COMPACT_ATOMS: atom_id res chain seq x y z
N MET A 1 27.92 41.16 32.25
CA MET A 1 26.51 40.68 32.20
C MET A 1 25.79 41.01 30.88
N PHE A 2 26.49 41.12 29.74
CA PHE A 2 25.86 41.36 28.43
C PHE A 2 26.20 40.29 27.37
N LEU A 3 27.13 39.38 27.68
CA LEU A 3 27.52 38.27 26.79
C LEU A 3 26.59 37.04 26.89
N LEU A 4 25.74 36.95 27.93
CA LEU A 4 24.82 35.81 28.11
C LEU A 4 23.51 35.95 27.33
N LEU A 5 23.13 37.17 26.91
CA LEU A 5 21.89 37.41 26.15
C LEU A 5 22.06 37.15 24.65
N ALA A 6 23.28 37.22 24.11
CA ALA A 6 23.56 36.94 22.70
C ALA A 6 23.47 35.44 22.34
N LEU A 7 23.60 34.54 23.32
CA LEU A 7 23.48 33.10 23.11
C LEU A 7 22.01 32.63 23.00
N LEU A 8 21.05 33.39 23.54
CA LEU A 8 19.63 33.06 23.42
C LEU A 8 19.04 33.48 22.06
N SER A 9 19.59 34.49 21.39
CA SER A 9 19.19 34.86 20.03
C SER A 9 19.69 33.87 18.96
N ALA A 10 20.71 33.06 19.26
CA ALA A 10 21.20 32.02 18.35
C ALA A 10 20.32 30.74 18.38
N LEU A 11 19.53 30.54 19.44
CA LEU A 11 18.62 29.38 19.57
C LEU A 11 17.19 29.67 19.05
N GLY A 12 16.84 30.93 18.82
CA GLY A 12 15.52 31.33 18.30
C GLY A 12 15.32 31.18 16.79
N GLY A 13 16.32 30.64 16.07
CA GLY A 13 16.38 30.63 14.62
C GLY A 13 16.19 29.27 13.93
N LEU A 14 15.93 28.18 14.65
CA LEU A 14 15.44 26.96 14.00
C LEU A 14 13.93 27.06 13.79
N HIS A 15 13.52 27.95 12.89
CA HIS A 15 12.30 27.66 12.14
C HIS A 15 12.61 26.43 11.31
N ALA A 16 12.21 25.26 11.80
CA ALA A 16 12.00 24.11 10.94
C ALA A 16 11.00 24.58 9.87
N ARG A 17 11.53 24.99 8.71
CA ARG A 17 10.74 25.15 7.50
C ARG A 17 10.39 23.73 7.07
N LEU A 18 9.40 23.14 7.75
CA LEU A 18 8.58 22.13 7.10
C LEU A 18 7.95 22.89 5.94
N ASP A 19 8.48 22.67 4.75
CA ASP A 19 7.81 23.01 3.51
C ASP A 19 6.55 22.15 3.50
N SER A 20 5.48 22.66 4.11
CA SER A 20 4.19 21.98 4.19
C SER A 20 3.51 22.16 2.85
N GLU A 21 4.08 21.51 1.84
CA GLU A 21 3.32 21.14 0.66
C GLU A 21 2.42 19.97 1.10
N GLY A 22 1.36 20.32 1.84
CA GLY A 22 0.58 19.44 2.69
C GLY A 22 0.29 18.08 2.05
N ILE A 23 0.55 17.01 2.79
CA ILE A 23 0.13 15.67 2.41
C ILE A 23 -1.40 15.71 2.30
N LEU A 24 -1.92 15.58 1.08
CA LEU A 24 -3.35 15.53 0.85
C LEU A 24 -3.87 14.21 1.45
N LEU A 25 -4.57 14.32 2.58
CA LEU A 25 -5.03 13.22 3.39
C LEU A 25 -6.56 13.22 3.44
N HIS A 26 -7.16 12.08 3.12
CA HIS A 26 -8.60 11.86 3.15
C HIS A 26 -8.93 10.68 4.05
N VAL A 27 -10.05 10.77 4.77
CA VAL A 27 -10.60 9.65 5.53
C VAL A 27 -11.79 9.07 4.75
N THR A 28 -11.81 7.75 4.62
CA THR A 28 -12.92 7.00 4.01
C THR A 28 -13.35 5.86 4.92
N VAL A 29 -14.59 5.40 4.77
CA VAL A 29 -15.04 4.10 5.28
C VAL A 29 -15.35 3.23 4.07
N PRO A 30 -14.46 2.28 3.69
CA PRO A 30 -14.68 1.44 2.52
C PRO A 30 -15.95 0.59 2.66
N GLN A 31 -16.76 0.57 1.61
CA GLN A 31 -18.00 -0.21 1.56
C GLN A 31 -17.83 -1.39 0.62
N LYS A 32 -17.94 -2.62 1.14
CA LYS A 32 -17.92 -3.84 0.32
C LYS A 32 -19.31 -4.06 -0.30
N ILE A 33 -19.39 -4.12 -1.64
CA ILE A 33 -20.67 -4.18 -2.36
C ILE A 33 -21.12 -5.63 -2.66
N GLN A 34 -20.18 -6.55 -2.90
CA GLN A 34 -20.51 -7.93 -3.28
C GLN A 34 -19.47 -8.94 -2.80
N SER A 35 -19.94 -10.01 -2.17
CA SER A 35 -19.29 -11.32 -2.13
C SER A 35 -20.40 -12.35 -2.04
N ASN A 36 -20.78 -12.96 -3.17
CA ASN A 36 -21.55 -14.20 -3.06
C ASN A 36 -20.63 -15.25 -2.40
N GLU A 37 -21.17 -16.21 -1.67
CA GLU A 37 -20.39 -17.25 -0.99
C GLU A 37 -20.35 -18.54 -1.83
N THR A 38 -19.92 -18.43 -3.08
CA THR A 38 -19.47 -19.58 -3.87
C THR A 38 -17.94 -19.58 -3.93
N GLU A 39 -17.30 -20.75 -4.03
CA GLU A 39 -15.83 -20.86 -4.09
C GLU A 39 -15.17 -20.00 -5.19
N ASP A 40 -15.92 -19.61 -6.22
CA ASP A 40 -15.43 -18.74 -7.29
C ASP A 40 -15.56 -17.23 -6.99
N SER A 41 -16.50 -16.83 -6.12
CA SER A 41 -16.73 -15.43 -5.75
C SER A 41 -15.86 -14.95 -4.57
N GLU A 42 -15.12 -15.85 -3.91
CA GLU A 42 -14.00 -15.45 -3.05
C GLU A 42 -12.81 -14.87 -3.84
N LYS A 43 -12.80 -15.08 -5.17
CA LYS A 43 -11.72 -14.56 -6.02
C LYS A 43 -11.92 -13.11 -6.42
N GLN A 44 -13.11 -12.54 -6.27
CA GLN A 44 -13.38 -11.16 -6.68
C GLN A 44 -14.15 -10.42 -5.60
N VAL A 45 -13.71 -9.20 -5.30
CA VAL A 45 -14.36 -8.31 -4.34
C VAL A 45 -14.50 -6.92 -4.94
N ILE A 46 -15.58 -6.23 -4.58
CA ILE A 46 -15.85 -4.86 -5.02
C ILE A 46 -15.95 -3.97 -3.78
N TYR A 47 -15.19 -2.88 -3.78
CA TYR A 47 -15.23 -1.86 -2.75
C TYR A 47 -15.57 -0.50 -3.32
N VAL A 48 -16.30 0.31 -2.55
CA VAL A 48 -16.43 1.75 -2.80
C VAL A 48 -15.65 2.49 -1.74
N ILE A 49 -14.74 3.35 -2.16
CA ILE A 49 -13.98 4.27 -1.31
C ILE A 49 -14.33 5.72 -1.68
N THR A 50 -14.11 6.65 -0.77
CA THR A 50 -14.32 8.08 -1.01
C THR A 50 -12.99 8.82 -0.95
N VAL A 51 -12.64 9.52 -2.03
CA VAL A 51 -11.47 10.42 -2.09
C VAL A 51 -11.98 11.80 -2.45
N ASP A 52 -11.60 12.83 -1.70
CA ASP A 52 -12.09 14.21 -1.87
C ASP A 52 -13.63 14.29 -2.06
N LYS A 53 -14.37 13.61 -1.17
CA LYS A 53 -15.85 13.53 -1.18
C LYS A 53 -16.46 12.90 -2.44
N LYS A 54 -15.65 12.31 -3.33
CA LYS A 54 -16.10 11.61 -4.53
C LYS A 54 -15.96 10.10 -4.33
N PRO A 55 -16.98 9.29 -4.68
CA PRO A 55 -16.90 7.84 -4.58
C PRO A 55 -16.14 7.24 -5.77
N TYR A 56 -15.32 6.23 -5.51
CA TYR A 56 -14.58 5.45 -6.49
C TYR A 56 -14.83 3.97 -6.25
N THR A 57 -15.13 3.23 -7.31
CA THR A 57 -15.41 1.78 -7.25
C THR A 57 -14.16 0.99 -7.64
N LEU A 58 -13.68 0.15 -6.74
CA LEU A 58 -12.56 -0.74 -6.92
C LEU A 58 -13.07 -2.13 -7.33
N HIS A 59 -12.65 -2.62 -8.49
CA HIS A 59 -12.86 -4.01 -8.90
C HIS A 59 -11.58 -4.79 -8.64
N LEU A 60 -11.60 -5.71 -7.68
CA LEU A 60 -10.41 -6.39 -7.19
C LEU A 60 -10.53 -7.89 -7.39
N ARG A 61 -9.48 -8.53 -7.87
CA ARG A 61 -9.37 -9.98 -8.03
C ARG A 61 -8.18 -10.50 -7.23
N LYS A 62 -8.37 -11.63 -6.55
CA LYS A 62 -7.32 -12.31 -5.80
C LYS A 62 -6.14 -12.59 -6.72
N HIS A 63 -4.96 -12.19 -6.28
CA HIS A 63 -3.73 -12.30 -7.06
C HIS A 63 -2.63 -12.93 -6.20
N SER A 64 -1.95 -13.94 -6.76
CA SER A 64 -0.82 -14.59 -6.10
C SER A 64 0.48 -14.09 -6.72
N PHE A 65 1.27 -13.36 -5.93
CA PHE A 65 2.59 -12.89 -6.35
C PHE A 65 3.67 -13.98 -6.29
N LEU A 66 3.39 -15.10 -5.61
CA LEU A 66 4.31 -16.23 -5.50
C LEU A 66 3.83 -17.40 -6.35
N SER A 67 4.80 -18.16 -6.86
CA SER A 67 4.51 -19.42 -7.53
C SER A 67 3.88 -20.40 -6.53
N GLN A 68 3.04 -21.29 -7.04
CA GLN A 68 2.26 -22.22 -6.22
C GLN A 68 3.13 -23.17 -5.36
N ASN A 69 4.42 -23.30 -5.70
CA ASN A 69 5.41 -24.13 -5.01
C ASN A 69 6.40 -23.31 -4.16
N PHE A 70 6.16 -22.00 -3.95
CA PHE A 70 7.04 -21.20 -3.13
C PHE A 70 6.92 -21.60 -1.65
N LEU A 71 8.06 -21.88 -1.01
CA LEU A 71 8.13 -22.23 0.40
C LEU A 71 8.48 -21.00 1.23
N VAL A 72 7.64 -20.67 2.20
CA VAL A 72 7.89 -19.62 3.17
C VAL A 72 8.46 -20.26 4.41
N TYR A 73 9.63 -19.78 4.86
CA TYR A 73 10.25 -20.20 6.11
C TYR A 73 9.98 -19.16 7.19
N THR A 74 9.43 -19.59 8.33
CA THR A 74 9.18 -18.72 9.49
C THR A 74 9.72 -19.35 10.76
N TYR A 75 10.21 -18.53 11.68
CA TYR A 75 10.53 -18.99 13.03
C TYR A 75 9.28 -18.94 13.91
N ASN A 76 8.98 -20.04 14.59
CA ASN A 76 7.93 -20.04 15.60
C ASN A 76 8.41 -19.33 16.89
N GLU A 77 7.52 -19.16 17.87
CA GLU A 77 7.85 -18.46 19.13
C GLU A 77 8.94 -19.17 19.95
N THR A 78 9.14 -20.46 19.72
CA THR A 78 10.22 -21.26 20.32
C THR A 78 11.52 -21.23 19.53
N GLY A 79 11.60 -20.47 18.43
CA GLY A 79 12.81 -20.28 17.61
C GLY A 79 13.11 -21.40 16.61
N PHE A 80 12.18 -22.32 16.36
CA PHE A 80 12.34 -23.38 15.34
C PHE A 80 11.90 -22.89 13.97
N LEU A 81 12.68 -23.24 12.95
CA LEU A 81 12.39 -22.97 11.54
C LEU A 81 11.27 -23.90 11.06
N GLN A 82 10.16 -23.32 10.63
CA GLN A 82 9.03 -24.03 10.04
C GLN A 82 8.89 -23.61 8.57
N SER A 83 8.66 -24.57 7.68
CA SER A 83 8.31 -24.31 6.29
C SER A 83 6.81 -24.49 6.09
N GLU A 84 6.19 -23.51 5.44
CA GLU A 84 4.79 -23.56 5.03
C GLU A 84 4.68 -23.24 3.54
N SER A 85 3.71 -23.86 2.88
CA SER A 85 3.40 -23.51 1.49
C SER A 85 2.87 -22.08 1.44
N SER A 86 3.46 -21.24 0.57
CA SER A 86 2.98 -19.88 0.29
C SER A 86 1.50 -19.83 -0.05
N TYR A 87 0.98 -20.89 -0.69
CA TYR A 87 -0.43 -21.00 -1.02
C TYR A 87 -1.31 -20.69 0.20
N ILE A 88 -0.97 -21.22 1.38
CA ILE A 88 -1.75 -21.08 2.62
C ILE A 88 -1.73 -19.63 3.15
N LYS A 89 -0.63 -18.88 2.98
CA LYS A 89 -0.53 -17.49 3.48
C LYS A 89 -1.08 -16.43 2.52
N MET A 90 -1.27 -16.73 1.24
CA MET A 90 -1.56 -15.72 0.21
C MET A 90 -3.05 -15.47 -0.06
N HIS A 91 -3.89 -15.65 0.95
CA HIS A 91 -5.34 -15.68 0.72
C HIS A 91 -6.00 -14.30 0.56
N CYS A 92 -5.31 -13.21 0.88
CA CYS A 92 -5.89 -11.89 1.00
C CYS A 92 -5.24 -10.79 0.15
N HIS A 93 -4.41 -11.15 -0.83
CA HIS A 93 -3.83 -10.20 -1.79
C HIS A 93 -4.69 -10.09 -3.04
N TYR A 94 -4.94 -8.85 -3.46
CA TYR A 94 -5.80 -8.53 -4.58
C TYR A 94 -5.15 -7.49 -5.49
N GLN A 95 -5.38 -7.64 -6.79
CA GLN A 95 -5.08 -6.63 -7.79
C GLN A 95 -6.33 -6.30 -8.61
N GLY A 96 -6.35 -5.13 -9.20
CA GLY A 96 -7.45 -4.73 -10.07
C GLY A 96 -7.39 -3.29 -10.50
N TYR A 97 -8.55 -2.69 -10.73
CA TYR A 97 -8.67 -1.37 -11.34
C TYR A 97 -9.80 -0.55 -10.70
N ILE A 98 -9.79 0.75 -10.98
CA ILE A 98 -10.81 1.69 -10.56
C ILE A 98 -11.77 1.92 -11.73
N ALA A 99 -13.07 1.74 -11.48
CA ALA A 99 -14.11 1.87 -12.51
C ALA A 99 -14.08 3.27 -13.15
N ASN A 100 -14.27 3.33 -14.47
CA ASN A 100 -14.23 4.54 -15.30
C ASN A 100 -12.86 5.21 -15.46
N PHE A 101 -11.78 4.63 -14.92
CA PHE A 101 -10.41 5.12 -15.11
C PHE A 101 -9.60 4.11 -15.91
N PRO A 102 -9.43 4.30 -17.23
CA PRO A 102 -8.59 3.40 -18.04
C PRO A 102 -7.14 3.46 -17.53
N ASN A 103 -6.45 2.32 -17.59
CA ASN A 103 -5.06 2.16 -17.11
C ASN A 103 -4.86 2.45 -15.61
N SER A 104 -5.95 2.41 -14.83
CA SER A 104 -5.85 2.49 -13.38
C SER A 104 -5.42 1.14 -12.79
N LEU A 105 -4.68 1.19 -11.68
CA LEU A 105 -4.24 0.00 -10.96
C LEU A 105 -4.56 0.13 -9.47
N ALA A 106 -5.00 -0.98 -8.88
CA ALA A 106 -5.12 -1.15 -7.44
C ALA A 106 -4.36 -2.42 -7.04
N THR A 107 -3.50 -2.33 -6.02
CA THR A 107 -2.84 -3.49 -5.40
C THR A 107 -3.04 -3.40 -3.90
N LEU A 108 -3.81 -4.33 -3.33
CA LEU A 108 -4.30 -4.26 -1.96
C LEU A 108 -4.17 -5.60 -1.23
N ASN A 109 -3.74 -5.55 0.02
CA ASN A 109 -3.97 -6.57 1.03
C ASN A 109 -5.28 -6.24 1.76
N ILE A 110 -6.14 -7.23 1.99
CA ILE A 110 -7.42 -7.05 2.69
C ILE A 110 -7.54 -7.86 4.00
N CYS A 111 -6.46 -8.51 4.46
CA CYS A 111 -6.46 -9.38 5.65
C CYS A 111 -6.93 -8.67 6.93
N SER A 112 -6.64 -7.38 7.07
CA SER A 112 -7.00 -6.59 8.26
C SER A 112 -7.48 -5.18 7.86
N GLY A 113 -8.28 -5.13 6.79
CA GLY A 113 -8.68 -3.91 6.12
C GLY A 113 -7.86 -3.63 4.86
N LEU A 114 -8.30 -2.66 4.06
CA LEU A 114 -7.64 -2.29 2.81
C LEU A 114 -6.29 -1.63 3.09
N ARG A 115 -5.20 -2.26 2.69
CA ARG A 115 -3.85 -1.70 2.74
C ARG A 115 -3.15 -1.86 1.39
N GLY A 116 -2.57 -0.79 0.87
CA GLY A 116 -1.76 -0.86 -0.35
C GLY A 116 -1.86 0.43 -1.19
N PHE A 117 -1.82 0.27 -2.51
CA PHE A 117 -1.69 1.39 -3.45
C PHE A 117 -2.78 1.42 -4.51
N LEU A 118 -3.16 2.64 -4.90
CA LEU A 118 -4.09 2.96 -5.99
C LEU A 118 -3.40 3.94 -6.94
N GLN A 119 -3.52 3.73 -8.24
CA GLN A 119 -3.05 4.66 -9.26
C GLN A 119 -4.18 4.95 -10.24
N PHE A 120 -4.59 6.21 -10.32
CA PHE A 120 -5.57 6.73 -11.27
C PHE A 120 -5.38 8.24 -11.40
N GLU A 121 -5.82 8.82 -12.53
CA GLU A 121 -5.65 10.27 -12.80
C GLU A 121 -4.17 10.74 -12.74
N ASN A 122 -3.22 9.86 -13.07
CA ASN A 122 -1.76 10.08 -12.94
C ASN A 122 -1.30 10.39 -11.51
N ILE A 123 -2.12 10.08 -10.50
CA ILE A 123 -1.79 10.22 -9.10
C ILE A 123 -1.68 8.83 -8.48
N SER A 124 -0.69 8.67 -7.60
CA SER A 124 -0.55 7.48 -6.76
C SER A 124 -1.05 7.80 -5.36
N TYR A 125 -1.87 6.91 -4.81
CA TYR A 125 -2.40 7.01 -3.47
C TYR A 125 -2.01 5.77 -2.66
N GLY A 126 -1.66 5.99 -1.39
CA GLY A 126 -1.62 4.95 -0.38
C GLY A 126 -2.98 4.88 0.32
N ILE A 127 -3.38 3.68 0.71
CA ILE A 127 -4.52 3.46 1.60
C ILE A 127 -4.10 2.54 2.74
N GLU A 128 -4.49 2.88 3.97
CA GLU A 128 -4.25 2.05 5.14
C GLU A 128 -5.36 2.19 6.19
N PRO A 129 -5.60 1.16 7.01
CA PRO A 129 -6.55 1.25 8.12
C PRO A 129 -6.12 2.33 9.12
N LEU A 130 -7.07 3.13 9.59
CA LEU A 130 -6.86 4.04 10.71
C LEU A 130 -6.73 3.21 12.00
N GLU A 131 -5.60 3.34 12.68
CA GLU A 131 -5.35 2.59 13.92
C GLU A 131 -6.46 2.82 14.95
N SER A 132 -6.92 1.72 15.57
CA SER A 132 -7.96 1.74 16.61
C SER A 132 -9.33 2.29 16.18
N SER A 133 -9.60 2.46 14.88
CA SER A 133 -10.93 2.87 14.42
C SER A 133 -11.96 1.75 14.64
N VAL A 134 -13.05 2.10 15.34
CA VAL A 134 -14.21 1.21 15.53
C VAL A 134 -15.15 1.19 14.32
N ARG A 135 -14.94 2.09 13.35
CA ARG A 135 -15.82 2.29 12.18
C ARG A 135 -15.21 1.78 10.88
N PHE A 136 -14.10 1.04 10.95
CA PHE A 136 -13.35 0.57 9.76
C PHE A 136 -12.95 1.75 8.85
N GLU A 137 -12.49 2.84 9.48
CA GLU A 137 -11.99 4.00 8.75
C GLU A 137 -10.60 3.71 8.19
N HIS A 138 -10.33 4.30 7.03
CA HIS A 138 -9.06 4.23 6.33
C HIS A 138 -8.59 5.63 6.00
N ILE A 139 -7.27 5.81 6.04
CA ILE A 139 -6.62 7.01 5.54
C ILE A 139 -6.20 6.74 4.10
N ILE A 140 -6.46 7.72 3.22
CA ILE A 140 -5.96 7.76 1.85
C ILE A 140 -5.06 9.00 1.73
N TYR A 141 -3.84 8.81 1.25
CA TYR A 141 -2.87 9.89 1.08
C TYR A 141 -2.19 9.83 -0.27
N GLN A 142 -1.87 10.98 -0.84
CA GLN A 142 -1.10 11.04 -2.08
C GLN A 142 0.35 10.64 -1.83
N VAL A 143 0.86 9.71 -2.63
CA VAL A 143 2.27 9.32 -2.65
C VAL A 143 2.95 10.15 -3.73
N LYS A 144 3.82 11.07 -3.33
CA LYS A 144 4.67 11.82 -4.24
C LYS A 144 5.91 10.98 -4.56
N ASN A 145 6.25 10.84 -5.83
CA ASN A 145 7.53 10.29 -6.24
C ASN A 145 8.53 11.45 -6.35
N GLU A 146 9.72 11.32 -5.75
CA GLU A 146 10.80 12.30 -5.88
C GLU A 146 11.30 12.38 -7.34
N ASN A 147 11.13 11.29 -8.10
CA ASN A 147 11.34 11.25 -9.55
C ASN A 147 10.00 11.28 -10.27
N GLN A 148 9.59 12.46 -10.74
CA GLN A 148 8.31 12.72 -11.40
C GLN A 148 8.09 11.90 -12.69
N ASP A 149 9.16 11.34 -13.27
CA ASP A 149 9.13 10.57 -14.53
C ASP A 149 8.84 9.08 -14.35
N ILE A 150 8.61 8.62 -13.11
CA ILE A 150 8.38 7.21 -12.78
C ILE A 150 7.00 7.05 -12.13
N PRO A 151 5.97 6.57 -12.86
CA PRO A 151 4.72 6.17 -12.24
C PRO A 151 4.96 4.93 -11.38
N LEU A 152 4.59 5.00 -10.10
CA LEU A 152 4.88 3.98 -9.07
C LEU A 152 4.37 2.57 -9.44
N LEU A 153 3.40 2.46 -10.35
CA LEU A 153 2.86 1.20 -10.83
C LEU A 153 2.85 1.07 -12.38
N ALA A 154 3.71 1.79 -13.11
CA ALA A 154 3.77 1.64 -14.57
C ALA A 154 4.20 0.23 -14.99
N GLU A 155 3.38 -0.40 -15.84
CA GLU A 155 3.50 -1.76 -16.38
C GLU A 155 4.86 -2.08 -17.04
N ASN A 156 5.66 -1.06 -17.37
CA ASN A 156 6.96 -1.20 -18.02
C ASN A 156 8.13 -1.49 -17.06
N TYR A 157 7.88 -1.45 -15.75
CA TYR A 157 8.87 -1.83 -14.72
C TYR A 157 9.09 -3.34 -14.61
N SER A 158 8.15 -4.16 -15.10
CA SER A 158 8.29 -5.62 -15.13
C SER A 158 9.63 -6.05 -15.75
N ASN A 159 10.05 -5.33 -16.80
CA ASN A 159 11.24 -5.64 -17.59
C ASN A 159 12.55 -5.09 -16.97
N ILE A 160 12.45 -4.03 -16.15
CA ILE A 160 13.60 -3.37 -15.50
C ILE A 160 13.90 -4.02 -14.15
N TRP A 161 12.85 -4.34 -13.37
CA TRP A 161 13.01 -5.16 -12.16
C TRP A 161 13.53 -6.54 -12.53
N GLN A 162 13.09 -7.22 -13.59
CA GLN A 162 13.73 -8.50 -13.97
C GLN A 162 15.25 -8.38 -14.18
N LYS A 163 15.72 -7.25 -14.69
CA LYS A 163 17.14 -7.03 -14.98
C LYS A 163 17.97 -6.59 -13.77
N GLU A 164 17.38 -5.89 -12.79
CA GLU A 164 18.06 -5.55 -11.52
C GLU A 164 17.86 -6.60 -10.42
N GLN A 165 16.72 -7.31 -10.41
CA GLN A 165 16.32 -8.35 -9.44
C GLN A 165 17.09 -9.68 -9.62
N ASP A 166 17.69 -9.88 -10.79
CA ASP A 166 18.53 -11.05 -11.05
C ASP A 166 19.84 -11.03 -10.25
N ASN A 167 20.26 -9.89 -9.69
CA ASN A 167 21.53 -9.81 -8.95
C ASN A 167 21.43 -9.65 -7.43
N LEU A 168 20.45 -8.95 -6.87
CA LEU A 168 20.20 -8.93 -5.42
C LEU A 168 18.72 -8.56 -5.19
N SER A 169 18.03 -9.18 -4.22
CA SER A 169 16.71 -8.75 -3.70
C SER A 169 15.42 -9.47 -4.17
N SER A 170 15.50 -10.65 -4.79
CA SER A 170 14.28 -11.50 -4.94
C SER A 170 13.56 -11.79 -3.61
N GLN A 171 14.27 -11.78 -2.48
CA GLN A 171 13.70 -12.11 -1.17
C GLN A 171 13.12 -10.89 -0.42
N VAL A 172 13.68 -9.68 -0.59
CA VAL A 172 13.27 -8.51 0.21
C VAL A 172 11.93 -7.96 -0.26
N VAL A 173 11.69 -7.95 -1.58
CA VAL A 173 10.41 -7.51 -2.17
C VAL A 173 9.26 -8.43 -1.76
N ILE A 174 9.51 -9.75 -1.71
CA ILE A 174 8.54 -10.75 -1.26
C ILE A 174 8.21 -10.56 0.23
N ILE A 175 9.21 -10.31 1.08
CA ILE A 175 9.01 -10.13 2.54
C ILE A 175 8.18 -8.87 2.84
N LEU A 176 8.41 -7.76 2.12
CA LEU A 176 7.60 -6.55 2.28
C LEU A 176 6.15 -6.73 1.84
N MET A 177 5.92 -7.53 0.80
CA MET A 177 4.57 -7.85 0.33
C MET A 177 3.82 -8.82 1.24
N LEU A 178 4.51 -9.57 2.11
CA LEU A 178 3.93 -10.55 3.04
C LEU A 178 3.69 -10.02 4.47
N ARG A 179 4.04 -8.75 4.76
CA ARG A 179 3.96 -8.17 6.12
C ARG A 179 2.86 -7.12 6.26
#